data_AF-A0A7V9JJU5-F1
#
_entry.id   AF-A0A7V9JJU5-F1
#
_cell.length_a   1.000
_cell.length_b   1.000
_cell.length_c   1.000
_cell.angle_alpha   90.00
_cell.angle_beta   90.00
_cell.angle_gamma   90.00
#
_symmetry.space_group_name_H-M   'P 1'
#
loop_
_entity.id
_entity.type
_entity.pdbx_description
1 polymer ?
#
loop_
_entity_poly.entity_id
_entity_poly.type
_entity_poly.pdbx_seq_one_letter_code
_entity_poly.pdbx_strand_id
1 'polypeptide(L)'
;MRLVLTATGGDTWLTVRARTAQGKSLYFGILPQGQSITLAGRVWARFGGASDLAARLNGKPLELPAGTYNALITADGLRKLAE
;
A
#
# COMPACT_ATOMS: atom_id res chain seq x y z
N MET A 1 -8.05 -0.43 11.93
CA MET A 1 -7.57 0.31 10.74
C MET A 1 -7.97 -0.44 9.49
N ARG A 2 -8.52 0.27 8.50
CA ARG A 2 -8.86 -0.24 7.18
C ARG A 2 -8.10 0.56 6.13
N LEU A 3 -7.20 -0.08 5.40
CA LEU A 3 -6.49 0.51 4.27
C LEU A 3 -7.11 -0.02 2.98
N VAL A 4 -7.45 0.88 2.06
CA VAL A 4 -7.87 0.53 0.70
C VAL A 4 -6.82 1.09 -0.25
N LEU A 5 -6.27 0.23 -1.10
CA LEU A 5 -5.35 0.61 -2.16
C LEU A 5 -6.04 0.34 -3.49
N THR A 6 -6.10 1.34 -4.35
CA THR A 6 -6.74 1.27 -5.66
C THR A 6 -5.73 1.65 -6.72
N ALA A 7 -5.55 0.82 -7.74
CA ALA A 7 -4.74 1.17 -8.90
C ALA A 7 -5.52 2.12 -9.81
N THR A 8 -5.10 3.38 -9.87
CA THR A 8 -5.76 4.44 -10.64
C THR A 8 -4.95 4.91 -11.85
N GLY A 9 -3.61 4.86 -11.78
CA GLY A 9 -2.72 5.32 -12.85
C GLY A 9 -2.33 4.25 -13.87
N GLY A 10 -2.45 2.97 -13.50
CA GLY A 10 -2.09 1.83 -14.34
C GLY A 10 -1.87 0.57 -13.52
N ASP A 11 -1.42 -0.50 -14.17
CA ASP A 11 -1.01 -1.74 -13.50
C ASP A 11 0.25 -1.50 -12.68
N THR A 12 0.25 -1.90 -11.41
CA THR A 12 1.38 -1.65 -10.51
C THR A 12 1.69 -2.85 -9.65
N TRP A 13 2.99 -3.15 -9.52
CA TRP A 13 3.44 -4.20 -8.63
C TRP A 13 3.36 -3.73 -7.18
N LEU A 14 2.76 -4.57 -6.33
CA LEU A 14 2.54 -4.29 -4.93
C LEU A 14 2.81 -5.54 -4.10
N THR A 15 3.61 -5.37 -3.06
CA THR A 15 3.77 -6.38 -2.00
C THR A 15 3.25 -5.80 -0.70
N VAL A 16 2.34 -6.50 -0.04
CA VAL A 16 1.82 -6.13 1.28
C VAL A 16 1.98 -7.28 2.24
N ARG A 17 2.50 -6.98 3.42
CA ARG A 17 2.74 -7.92 4.52
C ARG A 17 2.15 -7.38 5.82
N ALA A 18 1.73 -8.28 6.69
CA ALA A 18 1.18 -7.91 7.99
C ALA A 18 2.27 -7.40 8.93
N ARG A 19 2.05 -6.23 9.56
CA ARG A 19 2.91 -5.58 10.58
C ARG A 19 4.32 -5.15 10.14
N THR A 20 5.08 -5.99 9.44
CA THR A 20 6.52 -5.86 9.15
C THR A 20 6.90 -6.51 7.82
N ALA A 21 8.09 -6.21 7.29
CA ALA A 21 8.62 -6.82 6.06
C ALA A 21 8.76 -8.36 6.14
N GLN A 22 8.96 -8.92 7.33
CA GLN A 22 9.03 -10.38 7.54
C GLN A 22 7.66 -10.99 7.91
N GLY A 23 6.60 -10.18 7.95
CA GLY A 23 5.28 -10.64 8.33
C GLY A 23 4.60 -11.47 7.24
N LYS A 24 3.45 -12.06 7.60
CA LYS A 24 2.60 -12.83 6.69
C LYS A 24 2.28 -12.00 5.44
N SER A 25 2.48 -12.59 4.26
CA SER A 25 2.05 -11.99 3.00
C SER A 25 0.53 -11.83 2.98
N LEU A 26 0.06 -10.60 2.85
CA LEU A 26 -1.36 -10.25 2.68
C LEU A 26 -1.71 -10.09 1.21
N TYR A 27 -0.76 -9.58 0.44
CA TYR A 27 -0.88 -9.41 -1.00
C TYR A 27 0.50 -9.46 -1.64
N PHE A 28 0.63 -10.12 -2.78
CA PHE A 28 1.86 -10.13 -3.57
C PHE A 28 1.50 -10.33 -5.02
N GLY A 29 1.77 -9.33 -5.85
CA GLY A 29 1.50 -9.41 -7.28
C GLY A 29 1.35 -8.05 -7.93
N ILE A 30 0.84 -8.06 -9.16
CA ILE A 30 0.45 -6.86 -9.89
C ILE A 30 -1.02 -6.58 -9.55
N LEU A 31 -1.29 -5.37 -9.08
CA LEU A 31 -2.64 -4.86 -8.91
C LEU A 31 -3.08 -4.23 -10.24
N PRO A 32 -4.05 -4.83 -10.94
CA PRO A 32 -4.50 -4.30 -12.23
C PRO A 32 -5.20 -2.96 -12.07
N GLN A 33 -5.11 -2.10 -13.08
CA GLN A 33 -5.82 -0.82 -13.11
C GLN A 33 -7.33 -1.00 -12.84
N GLY A 34 -7.89 -0.13 -12.00
CA GLY A 34 -9.29 -0.15 -11.58
C GLY A 34 -9.59 -1.15 -10.45
N GLN A 35 -8.68 -2.09 -10.15
CA GLN A 35 -8.85 -2.96 -9.00
C GLN A 35 -8.46 -2.28 -7.69
N SER A 36 -9.05 -2.77 -6.61
CA SER A 36 -8.77 -2.33 -5.25
C SER A 36 -8.56 -3.52 -4.32
N ILE A 37 -7.62 -3.39 -3.40
CA ILE A 37 -7.45 -4.34 -2.29
C ILE A 37 -7.77 -3.65 -0.97
N THR A 38 -8.43 -4.38 -0.07
CA THR A 38 -8.73 -3.92 1.29
C THR A 38 -7.88 -4.71 2.28
N LEU A 39 -7.22 -3.99 3.17
CA LEU A 39 -6.29 -4.53 4.15
C LEU A 39 -6.71 -4.06 5.55
N ALA A 40 -6.57 -4.94 6.53
CA ALA A 40 -6.93 -4.66 7.91
C ALA A 40 -5.69 -4.64 8.81
N GLY A 41 -5.68 -3.68 9.74
CA GLY A 41 -4.61 -3.53 10.73
C GLY A 41 -3.35 -2.86 10.17
N ARG A 42 -2.27 -2.92 10.94
CA ARG A 42 -0.96 -2.39 10.56
C ARG A 42 -0.34 -3.25 9.47
N VAL A 43 0.09 -2.64 8.38
CA VAL A 43 0.68 -3.34 7.24
C VAL A 43 1.98 -2.69 6.81
N TRP A 44 2.90 -3.52 6.34
CA TRP A 44 4.09 -3.10 5.61
C TRP A 44 3.80 -3.29 4.12
N ALA A 45 4.11 -2.31 3.29
CA ALA A 45 3.94 -2.39 1.85
C ALA A 45 5.20 -1.97 1.11
N ARG A 46 5.48 -2.65 0.00
CA ARG A 46 6.46 -2.24 -1.00
C ARG A 46 5.73 -1.90 -2.27
N PHE A 47 5.91 -0.66 -2.71
CA PHE A 47 5.30 -0.12 -3.91
C PHE A 47 6.30 -0.19 -5.05
N GLY A 48 5.91 -0.81 -6.17
CA GLY A 48 6.65 -0.78 -7.44
C GLY A 48 6.50 0.58 -8.12
N GLY A 49 5.26 1.07 -8.21
CA GLY A 49 4.92 2.44 -8.64
C GLY A 49 3.79 2.98 -7.78
N ALA A 50 4.14 3.77 -6.76
CA ALA A 50 3.14 4.39 -5.88
C ALA A 50 2.34 5.52 -6.55
N SER A 51 2.88 6.10 -7.63
CA SER A 51 2.22 7.15 -8.42
C SER A 51 0.92 6.67 -9.05
N ASP A 52 0.82 5.37 -9.33
CA ASP A 52 -0.34 4.74 -9.94
C ASP A 52 -1.39 4.29 -8.92
N LEU A 53 -1.15 4.53 -7.63
CA LEU A 53 -2.00 4.08 -6.53
C LEU A 53 -2.69 5.25 -5.84
N ALA A 54 -3.97 5.07 -5.56
CA ALA A 54 -4.71 5.86 -4.59
C ALA A 54 -4.83 5.05 -3.29
N ALA A 55 -4.45 5.65 -2.16
CA ALA A 55 -4.64 5.05 -0.84
C ALA A 55 -5.75 5.75 -0.07
N ARG A 56 -6.55 4.96 0.65
CA ARG A 56 -7.51 5.46 1.64
C ARG A 56 -7.32 4.75 2.96
N LEU A 57 -7.08 5.52 4.03
CA LEU A 57 -6.89 5.05 5.39
C LEU A 57 -8.10 5.42 6.24
N ASN A 58 -8.81 4.41 6.75
CA ASN A 58 -10.04 4.58 7.54
C ASN A 58 -11.07 5.49 6.84
N GLY A 59 -11.16 5.39 5.51
CA GLY A 59 -12.06 6.21 4.69
C GLY A 59 -11.52 7.59 4.29
N LYS A 60 -10.37 8.02 4.81
CA LYS A 60 -9.72 9.29 4.44
C LYS A 60 -8.68 9.06 3.34
N PRO A 61 -8.52 9.98 2.37
CA PRO A 61 -7.43 9.90 1.41
C PRO A 61 -6.09 9.96 2.14
N LEU A 62 -5.15 9.12 1.71
CA LEU A 62 -3.79 9.04 2.22
C LEU A 62 -2.85 9.34 1.04
N GLU A 63 -2.03 10.37 1.19
CA GLU A 63 -1.05 10.74 0.17
C GLU A 63 0.07 9.70 0.12
N LEU A 64 0.31 9.18 -1.10
CA LEU A 64 1.41 8.28 -1.38
C LEU A 64 2.50 9.08 -2.09
N PRO A 65 3.73 9.16 -1.53
CA PRO A 65 4.87 9.67 -2.28
C PRO A 65 5.00 8.94 -3.62
N ALA A 66 5.39 9.66 -4.67
CA ALA A 66 5.66 9.04 -5.97
C ALA A 66 6.92 8.16 -5.92
N GLY A 67 6.96 7.13 -6.78
CA GLY A 67 8.11 6.25 -6.98
C GLY A 67 8.03 4.90 -6.26
N THR A 68 9.19 4.25 -6.15
CA THR A 68 9.37 2.91 -5.58
C THR A 68 9.92 3.02 -4.17
N TYR A 69 9.23 2.48 -3.17
CA TYR A 69 9.71 2.47 -1.78
C TYR A 69 8.98 1.46 -0.91
N ASN A 70 9.56 1.21 0.25
CA ASN A 70 8.95 0.49 1.35
C ASN A 70 8.27 1.48 2.30
N ALA A 71 7.09 1.15 2.78
CA ALA A 71 6.42 1.95 3.80
C ALA A 71 5.72 1.08 4.81
N LEU A 72 5.60 1.63 6.01
CA LEU A 72 4.73 1.10 7.05
C LEU A 72 3.46 1.95 7.10
N ILE A 73 2.31 1.32 6.94
CA ILE A 73 1.02 1.96 7.07
C ILE A 73 0.40 1.54 8.41
N THR A 74 0.09 2.54 9.21
CA THR A 74 -0.53 2.39 10.54
C THR A 74 -1.80 3.23 10.61
N ALA A 75 -2.55 3.14 11.71
CA ALA A 75 -3.77 3.92 11.87
C ALA A 75 -3.52 5.44 11.86
N ASP A 76 -2.28 5.84 12.14
CA ASP A 76 -1.80 7.21 12.19
C ASP A 76 -1.44 7.76 10.79
N GLY A 77 -1.10 6.89 9.84
CA GLY A 77 -0.71 7.30 8.50
C GLY A 77 0.33 6.38 7.86
N LEU A 78 1.03 6.94 6.86
CA LEU A 78 2.12 6.30 6.15
C LEU A 78 3.46 6.78 6.68
N ARG A 79 4.36 5.84 6.97
CA ARG A 79 5.76 6.11 7.25
C ARG A 79 6.62 5.43 6.19
N LYS A 80 7.27 6.24 5.35
CA LYS A 80 8.29 5.74 4.42
C LYS A 80 9.45 5.16 5.21
N LEU A 81 9.93 4.00 4.78
CA LEU A 81 11.10 3.34 5.33
C LEU A 81 12.25 3.62 4.36
N ALA A 82 13.41 3.98 4.92
CA ALA A 82 14.65 3.96 4.17
C ALA A 82 14.97 2.50 3.81
N GLU A 83 15.53 2.30 2.62
CA GLU A 83 16.03 1.00 2.16
C GLU A 83 17.15 0.47 3.06
#